data_AF-A0A813EM50-F1
#
_entry.id   AF-A0A813EM50-F1
#
_cell.length_a   1.000
_cell.length_b   1.000
_cell.length_c   1.000
_cell.angle_alpha   90.00
_cell.angle_beta   90.00
_cell.angle_gamma   90.00
#
_symmetry.space_group_name_H-M   'P 1'
#
loop_
_entity.id
_entity.type
_entity.pdbx_description
1 polymer ?
#
loop_
_entity_poly.entity_id
_entity_poly.type
_entity_poly.pdbx_seq_one_letter_code
_entity_poly.pdbx_strand_id
1 'polypeptide(L)'
;ESQLQRLEKIMPVVPESREVLCQKVLEMRILQEPVRMSETLHEISMMYNQYVDQLDEHTQYLEINVAGFRKLLKRHEKQVPQRFHASRTPCLGFHKLVTKSSRQLMDISGMFGSVITDCLERLSSVLETSLQISGYEGESIQCALRIKAECPLLQSPKGLGAECQMVLQIQQQLKDPALRTMIPQGGPAGFLYPKPGSANDMTPSSNDKSQAPRVPAVAPLSAGPVRAQVAQADLFGGCPSMGYSIQGTVMQYPYQYGYPVLAHLNA
;
A
#
# COMPACT_ATOMS: atom_id res chain seq x y z
N GLU A 1 7.86 -20.41 -29.90
CA GLU A 1 9.20 -20.27 -29.28
C GLU A 1 9.27 -18.91 -28.60
N SER A 2 9.64 -18.84 -27.32
CA SER A 2 9.73 -17.56 -26.60
C SER A 2 11.00 -16.79 -27.02
N GLN A 3 11.02 -15.46 -26.89
CA GLN A 3 12.24 -14.68 -27.18
C GLN A 3 13.43 -15.11 -26.32
N LEU A 4 13.17 -15.56 -25.09
CA LEU A 4 14.16 -16.13 -24.19
C LEU A 4 14.81 -17.40 -24.75
N GLN A 5 14.02 -18.34 -25.27
CA GLN A 5 14.54 -19.57 -25.88
C GLN A 5 15.42 -19.29 -27.11
N ARG A 6 15.13 -18.22 -27.85
CA ARG A 6 15.99 -17.80 -28.97
C ARG A 6 17.31 -17.23 -28.46
N LEU A 7 17.28 -16.44 -27.39
CA LEU A 7 18.47 -15.86 -26.79
C LEU A 7 19.40 -16.93 -26.21
N GLU A 8 18.85 -17.93 -25.52
CA GLU A 8 19.59 -19.09 -24.98
C GLU A 8 20.40 -19.82 -26.03
N LYS A 9 19.92 -19.88 -27.28
CA LYS A 9 20.60 -20.56 -28.40
C LYS A 9 21.74 -19.76 -29.03
N ILE A 10 21.73 -18.43 -28.85
CA ILE A 10 22.72 -17.52 -29.47
C ILE A 10 23.87 -17.22 -28.48
N MET A 11 23.62 -17.41 -27.19
CA MET A 11 24.62 -17.22 -26.14
C MET A 11 25.77 -18.24 -26.29
N PRO A 12 27.04 -17.79 -26.24
CA PRO A 12 28.20 -18.69 -26.35
C PRO A 12 28.36 -19.64 -25.16
N VAL A 13 27.67 -19.37 -24.05
CA VAL A 13 27.63 -20.22 -22.85
C VAL A 13 26.17 -20.40 -22.45
N VAL A 14 25.77 -21.66 -22.23
CA VAL A 14 24.43 -21.98 -21.72
C VAL A 14 24.35 -21.47 -20.28
N PRO A 15 23.45 -20.54 -19.96
CA PRO A 15 23.33 -20.01 -18.60
C PRO A 15 22.82 -21.09 -17.65
N GLU A 16 23.33 -21.10 -16.42
CA GLU A 16 22.95 -22.06 -15.37
C GLU A 16 21.47 -21.91 -14.96
N SER A 17 20.95 -20.69 -15.04
CA SER A 17 19.56 -20.38 -14.75
C SER A 17 19.04 -19.20 -15.59
N ARG A 18 17.71 -19.09 -15.66
CA ARG A 18 17.03 -17.96 -16.32
C ARG A 18 17.34 -16.62 -15.65
N GLU A 19 17.53 -16.61 -14.34
CA GLU A 19 17.88 -15.42 -13.57
C GLU A 19 19.27 -14.91 -13.97
N VAL A 20 20.24 -15.82 -14.05
CA VAL A 20 21.61 -15.52 -14.52
C VAL A 20 21.58 -14.99 -15.96
N LEU A 21 20.75 -15.56 -16.82
CA LEU A 21 20.60 -15.07 -18.19
C LEU A 21 20.05 -13.63 -18.22
N CYS A 22 18.95 -13.35 -17.52
CA CYS A 22 18.37 -12.01 -17.45
C CYS A 22 19.37 -10.99 -16.92
N GLN A 23 20.11 -11.36 -15.88
CA GLN A 23 21.19 -10.54 -15.33
C GLN A 23 22.26 -10.24 -16.38
N LYS A 24 22.77 -11.25 -17.09
CA LYS A 24 23.80 -11.07 -18.11
C LYS A 24 23.32 -10.20 -19.27
N VAL A 25 22.07 -10.32 -19.67
CA VAL A 25 21.47 -9.47 -20.70
C VAL A 25 21.41 -8.01 -20.25
N LEU A 26 21.03 -7.77 -18.99
CA LEU A 26 21.01 -6.43 -18.43
C LEU A 26 22.42 -5.83 -18.36
N GLU A 27 23.41 -6.58 -17.85
CA GLU A 27 24.81 -6.17 -17.79
C GLU A 27 25.36 -5.83 -19.18
N MET A 28 25.11 -6.67 -20.19
CA MET A 28 25.49 -6.40 -21.58
C MET A 28 24.83 -5.13 -22.11
N ARG A 29 23.56 -4.89 -21.79
CA ARG A 29 22.85 -3.68 -22.24
C ARG A 29 23.42 -2.42 -21.59
N ILE A 30 23.77 -2.48 -20.31
CA ILE A 30 24.45 -1.39 -19.59
C ILE A 30 25.79 -1.06 -20.28
N LEU A 31 26.58 -2.08 -20.63
CA LEU A 31 27.87 -1.87 -21.31
C LEU A 31 27.72 -1.27 -22.71
N GLN A 32 26.69 -1.67 -23.46
CA GLN A 32 26.46 -1.17 -24.81
C GLN A 32 26.01 0.30 -24.83
N GLU A 33 25.12 0.69 -23.92
CA GLU A 33 24.49 2.02 -23.92
C GLU A 33 24.36 2.57 -22.48
N PRO A 34 25.49 2.90 -21.80
CA PRO A 34 25.48 3.24 -20.38
C PRO A 34 24.66 4.49 -20.07
N VAL A 35 24.80 5.54 -20.90
CA VAL A 35 24.07 6.81 -20.72
C VAL A 35 22.57 6.59 -20.84
N ARG A 36 22.12 5.95 -21.92
CA ARG A 36 20.69 5.69 -22.15
C ARG A 36 20.08 4.80 -21.06
N MET A 37 20.84 3.82 -20.57
CA MET A 37 20.38 2.98 -19.47
C MET A 37 20.24 3.77 -18.16
N SER A 38 21.21 4.65 -17.86
CA SER A 38 21.10 5.56 -16.71
C SER A 38 19.88 6.48 -16.81
N GLU A 39 19.63 7.09 -17.97
CA GLU A 39 18.45 7.94 -18.21
C GLU A 39 17.15 7.16 -18.00
N THR A 40 17.07 5.96 -18.58
CA THR A 40 15.88 5.10 -18.46
C THR A 40 15.63 4.70 -17.00
N LEU A 41 16.67 4.32 -16.26
CA LEU A 41 16.53 3.96 -14.84
C LEU A 41 16.19 5.18 -13.97
N HIS A 42 16.70 6.36 -14.31
CA HIS A 42 16.34 7.62 -13.65
C HIS A 42 14.83 7.92 -13.84
N GLU A 43 14.35 7.88 -15.08
CA GLU A 43 12.92 8.08 -15.39
C GLU A 43 12.03 7.07 -14.68
N ILE A 44 12.38 5.78 -14.72
CA ILE A 44 11.65 4.72 -14.01
C ILE A 44 11.63 4.98 -12.50
N SER A 45 12.75 5.42 -11.92
CA SER A 45 12.84 5.74 -10.49
C SER A 45 11.92 6.91 -10.11
N MET A 46 11.84 7.94 -10.94
CA MET A 46 10.91 9.06 -10.74
C MET A 46 9.45 8.61 -10.82
N MET A 47 9.09 7.84 -11.86
CA MET A 47 7.74 7.32 -12.03
C MET A 47 7.34 6.39 -10.88
N TYR A 48 8.27 5.57 -10.41
CA TYR A 48 8.05 4.68 -9.27
C TYR A 48 7.75 5.48 -8.00
N ASN A 49 8.51 6.54 -7.70
CA ASN A 49 8.24 7.37 -6.52
C ASN A 49 6.87 8.07 -6.61
N GLN A 50 6.50 8.62 -7.78
CA GLN A 50 5.16 9.18 -7.99
C GLN A 50 4.06 8.13 -7.78
N TYR A 51 4.30 6.90 -8.22
CA TYR A 51 3.39 5.79 -8.01
C TYR A 51 3.29 5.40 -6.53
N VAL A 52 4.39 5.40 -5.79
CA VAL A 52 4.40 5.17 -4.34
C VAL A 52 3.60 6.24 -3.61
N ASP A 53 3.75 7.52 -3.97
CA ASP A 53 2.96 8.61 -3.39
C ASP A 53 1.44 8.38 -3.60
N GLN A 54 1.03 8.02 -4.82
CA GLN A 54 -0.38 7.69 -5.12
C GLN A 54 -0.88 6.47 -4.34
N LEU A 55 -0.03 5.45 -4.18
CA LEU A 55 -0.35 4.26 -3.42
C LEU A 55 -0.50 4.58 -1.93
N ASP A 56 0.32 5.47 -1.39
CA ASP A 56 0.24 5.96 -0.02
C ASP A 56 -1.05 6.74 0.23
N GLU A 57 -1.44 7.62 -0.69
CA GLU A 57 -2.74 8.33 -0.64
C GLU A 57 -3.91 7.34 -0.65
N HIS A 58 -3.84 6.32 -1.51
CA HIS A 58 -4.87 5.27 -1.56
C HIS A 58 -4.93 4.47 -0.25
N THR A 59 -3.77 4.16 0.34
CA THR A 59 -3.68 3.46 1.63
C THR A 59 -4.31 4.29 2.74
N GLN A 60 -4.00 5.59 2.79
CA GLN A 60 -4.61 6.51 3.75
C GLN A 60 -6.13 6.61 3.58
N TYR A 61 -6.62 6.65 2.35
CA TYR A 61 -8.06 6.61 2.06
C TYR A 61 -8.71 5.34 2.65
N LEU A 62 -8.11 4.16 2.46
CA LEU A 62 -8.62 2.91 3.02
C LEU A 62 -8.66 2.96 4.55
N GLU A 63 -7.60 3.46 5.19
CA GLU A 63 -7.51 3.56 6.65
C GLU A 63 -8.58 4.47 7.24
N ILE A 64 -8.76 5.66 6.67
CA ILE A 64 -9.78 6.62 7.11
C ILE A 64 -11.18 5.99 7.01
N ASN A 65 -11.48 5.31 5.89
CA ASN A 65 -12.76 4.65 5.69
C ASN A 65 -12.97 3.51 6.68
N VAL A 66 -11.99 2.63 6.88
CA VAL A 66 -12.08 1.52 7.84
C VAL A 66 -12.31 2.06 9.26
N ALA A 67 -11.56 3.08 9.67
CA ALA A 67 -11.75 3.72 10.97
C ALA A 67 -13.14 4.37 11.10
N GLY A 68 -13.62 5.02 10.04
CA GLY A 68 -14.95 5.62 9.97
C GLY A 68 -16.07 4.59 10.14
N PHE A 69 -16.02 3.49 9.38
CA PHE A 69 -16.98 2.39 9.51
C PHE A 69 -16.96 1.77 10.91
N ARG A 70 -15.78 1.57 11.50
CA ARG A 70 -15.68 1.07 12.88
C ARG A 70 -16.37 2.00 13.88
N LYS A 71 -16.18 3.32 13.74
CA LYS A 71 -16.86 4.31 14.60
C LYS A 71 -18.37 4.30 14.41
N LEU A 72 -18.83 4.20 13.16
CA LEU A 72 -20.25 4.14 12.83
C LEU A 72 -20.92 2.91 13.46
N LEU A 73 -20.28 1.74 13.33
CA LEU A 73 -20.76 0.49 13.94
C LEU A 73 -20.82 0.60 15.47
N LYS A 74 -19.78 1.14 16.12
CA LYS A 74 -19.77 1.37 17.58
C LYS A 74 -20.88 2.33 18.03
N ARG A 75 -21.20 3.36 17.25
CA ARG A 75 -22.29 4.29 17.58
C ARG A 75 -23.65 3.61 17.44
N HIS A 76 -23.85 2.88 16.34
CA HIS A 76 -25.07 2.11 16.12
C HIS A 76 -25.32 1.14 17.27
N GLU A 77 -24.31 0.37 17.68
CA GLU A 77 -24.41 -0.57 18.82
C GLU A 77 -24.77 0.12 20.14
N LYS A 78 -24.31 1.35 20.36
CA LYS A 78 -24.67 2.12 21.56
C LYS A 78 -26.09 2.69 21.51
N GLN A 79 -26.57 3.06 20.32
CA GLN A 79 -27.85 3.75 20.14
C GLN A 79 -29.03 2.77 20.04
N VAL A 80 -28.81 1.57 19.52
CA VAL A 80 -29.86 0.57 19.37
C VAL A 80 -29.97 -0.26 20.66
N PRO A 81 -31.15 -0.29 21.32
CA PRO A 81 -31.33 -1.15 22.49
C PRO A 81 -31.09 -2.62 22.14
N GLN A 82 -30.45 -3.37 23.04
CA GLN A 82 -29.99 -4.73 22.79
C GLN A 82 -31.08 -5.70 22.31
N ARG A 83 -32.33 -5.48 22.72
CA ARG A 83 -33.50 -6.26 22.26
C ARG A 83 -33.83 -6.11 20.76
N PHE A 84 -33.32 -5.06 20.11
CA PHE A 84 -33.45 -4.82 18.68
C PHE A 84 -32.18 -5.14 17.89
N HIS A 85 -31.13 -5.64 18.56
CA HIS A 85 -30.01 -6.21 17.84
C HIS A 85 -30.48 -7.50 17.18
N ALA A 86 -30.56 -7.47 15.85
CA ALA A 86 -30.64 -8.71 15.08
C ALA A 86 -29.48 -9.62 15.53
N SER A 87 -29.76 -10.91 15.73
CA SER A 87 -28.77 -11.91 16.19
C SER A 87 -27.50 -11.97 15.33
N ARG A 88 -27.56 -11.41 14.11
CA ARG A 88 -26.41 -11.07 13.29
C ARG A 88 -26.45 -9.58 12.97
N THR A 89 -25.59 -8.81 13.62
CA THR A 89 -25.33 -7.43 13.20
C THR A 89 -24.89 -7.48 11.74
N PRO A 90 -25.55 -6.76 10.81
CA PRO A 90 -25.10 -6.74 9.43
C PRO A 90 -23.69 -6.17 9.42
N CYS A 91 -22.70 -7.02 9.15
CA CYS A 91 -21.39 -6.54 8.77
C CYS A 91 -21.62 -5.74 7.49
N LEU A 92 -21.52 -4.40 7.58
CA LEU A 92 -21.91 -3.40 6.56
C LEU A 92 -21.10 -3.49 5.24
N GLY A 93 -20.60 -4.67 4.87
CA GLY A 93 -19.77 -4.86 3.68
C GLY A 93 -18.41 -4.18 3.78
N PHE A 94 -18.10 -3.46 4.86
CA PHE A 94 -16.84 -2.70 4.98
C PHE A 94 -15.61 -3.62 4.97
N HIS A 95 -15.76 -4.90 5.31
CA HIS A 95 -14.70 -5.87 5.10
C HIS A 95 -14.26 -5.91 3.64
N LYS A 96 -15.15 -5.66 2.67
CA LYS A 96 -14.82 -5.61 1.23
C LYS A 96 -14.01 -4.38 0.80
N LEU A 97 -13.85 -3.37 1.65
CA LEU A 97 -13.04 -2.18 1.33
C LEU A 97 -11.56 -2.52 1.21
N VAL A 98 -11.04 -3.29 2.16
CA VAL A 98 -9.66 -3.78 2.11
C VAL A 98 -9.66 -5.14 1.45
N THR A 99 -9.23 -5.19 0.19
CA THR A 99 -9.26 -6.43 -0.58
C THR A 99 -7.91 -7.14 -0.57
N LYS A 100 -7.92 -8.42 -0.95
CA LYS A 100 -6.69 -9.16 -1.27
C LYS A 100 -5.89 -8.44 -2.37
N SER A 101 -6.58 -7.85 -3.35
CA SER A 101 -5.96 -7.11 -4.44
C SER A 101 -5.24 -5.85 -3.96
N SER A 102 -5.81 -5.10 -3.01
CA SER A 102 -5.14 -3.94 -2.40
C SER A 102 -3.85 -4.32 -1.71
N ARG A 103 -3.84 -5.46 -1.00
CA ARG A 103 -2.61 -6.01 -0.38
C ARG A 103 -1.60 -6.47 -1.43
N GLN A 104 -2.05 -7.25 -2.42
CA GLN A 104 -1.20 -7.72 -3.51
C GLN A 104 -0.55 -6.57 -4.27
N LEU A 105 -1.29 -5.47 -4.48
CA LEU A 105 -0.76 -4.29 -5.12
C LEU A 105 0.44 -3.74 -4.34
N MET A 106 0.32 -3.56 -3.02
CA MET A 106 1.44 -3.10 -2.18
C MET A 106 2.62 -4.05 -2.20
N ASP A 107 2.39 -5.36 -2.14
CA ASP A 107 3.44 -6.37 -2.20
C ASP A 107 4.18 -6.31 -3.54
N ILE A 108 3.45 -6.15 -4.65
CA ILE A 108 4.01 -6.00 -5.99
C ILE A 108 4.80 -4.69 -6.11
N SER A 109 4.30 -3.59 -5.57
CA SER A 109 5.01 -2.31 -5.54
C SER A 109 6.35 -2.43 -4.81
N GLY A 110 6.36 -3.09 -3.65
CA GLY A 110 7.60 -3.35 -2.91
C GLY A 110 8.60 -4.20 -3.71
N MET A 111 8.12 -5.29 -4.34
CA MET A 111 8.98 -6.11 -5.21
C MET A 111 9.53 -5.32 -6.39
N PHE A 112 8.71 -4.46 -7.02
CA PHE A 112 9.14 -3.63 -8.14
C PHE A 112 10.21 -2.62 -7.70
N GLY A 113 10.05 -1.99 -6.53
CA GLY A 113 11.08 -1.14 -5.93
C GLY A 113 12.40 -1.87 -5.74
N SER A 114 12.37 -3.10 -5.20
CA SER A 114 13.57 -3.94 -5.06
C SER A 114 14.26 -4.26 -6.39
N VAL A 115 13.49 -4.50 -7.45
CA VAL A 115 14.05 -4.72 -8.80
C VAL A 115 14.74 -3.47 -9.33
N ILE A 116 14.18 -2.28 -9.13
CA ILE A 116 14.81 -1.03 -9.56
C ILE A 116 16.11 -0.80 -8.76
N THR A 117 16.11 -1.06 -7.44
CA THR A 117 17.32 -0.98 -6.61
C THR A 117 18.42 -1.91 -7.13
N ASP A 118 18.11 -3.18 -7.39
CA ASP A 118 19.07 -4.16 -7.94
C ASP A 118 19.63 -3.68 -9.30
N CYS A 119 18.78 -3.15 -10.18
CA CYS A 119 19.23 -2.56 -11.45
C CYS A 119 20.20 -1.38 -11.26
N LEU A 120 19.92 -0.47 -10.30
CA LEU A 120 20.77 0.69 -10.00
C LEU A 120 22.12 0.29 -9.37
N GLU A 121 22.12 -0.73 -8.51
CA GLU A 121 23.33 -1.30 -7.93
C GLU A 121 24.20 -1.96 -9.00
N ARG A 122 23.59 -2.74 -9.90
CA ARG A 122 24.28 -3.36 -11.03
C ARG A 122 24.84 -2.34 -12.00
N LEU A 123 24.07 -1.30 -12.35
CA LEU A 123 24.54 -0.19 -13.15
C LEU A 123 25.82 0.40 -12.53
N SER A 124 25.81 0.65 -11.22
CA SER A 124 26.97 1.20 -10.50
C SER A 124 28.17 0.27 -10.60
N SER A 125 27.98 -1.02 -10.29
CA SER A 125 29.03 -2.04 -10.34
C SER A 125 29.66 -2.18 -11.73
N VAL A 126 28.84 -2.21 -12.79
CA VAL A 126 29.31 -2.34 -14.17
C VAL A 126 30.09 -1.10 -14.61
N LEU A 127 29.60 0.10 -14.29
CA LEU A 127 30.27 1.36 -14.63
C LEU A 127 31.61 1.51 -13.88
N GLU A 128 31.66 1.19 -12.59
CA GLU A 128 32.88 1.21 -11.77
C GLU A 128 33.92 0.22 -12.30
N THR A 129 33.50 -1.02 -12.60
CA THR A 129 34.37 -2.05 -13.18
C THR A 129 34.93 -1.60 -14.54
N SER A 130 34.09 -0.98 -15.37
CA SER A 130 34.52 -0.48 -16.69
C SER A 130 35.57 0.62 -16.56
N LEU A 131 35.44 1.51 -15.57
CA LEU A 131 36.41 2.56 -15.28
C LEU A 131 37.77 1.99 -14.83
N GLN A 132 37.76 0.92 -14.02
CA GLN A 132 38.97 0.26 -13.55
C GLN A 132 39.72 -0.47 -14.66
N ILE A 133 39.00 -1.10 -15.60
CA ILE A 133 39.61 -1.90 -16.67
C ILE A 133 40.17 -1.03 -17.79
N SER A 134 39.42 -0.01 -18.24
CA SER A 134 39.83 0.76 -19.42
C SER A 134 40.97 1.73 -19.13
N GLY A 135 41.16 2.15 -17.87
CA GLY A 135 42.08 3.22 -17.48
C GLY A 135 41.78 4.58 -18.16
N TYR A 136 40.68 4.65 -18.92
CA TYR A 136 40.27 5.78 -19.74
C TYR A 136 38.93 6.26 -19.20
N GLU A 137 38.89 7.51 -18.74
CA GLU A 137 37.67 8.20 -18.37
C GLU A 137 36.80 8.42 -19.62
N GLY A 138 36.04 7.40 -20.01
CA GLY A 138 35.04 7.55 -21.06
C GLY A 138 34.03 8.59 -20.62
N GLU A 139 33.88 9.68 -21.38
CA GLU A 139 32.90 10.74 -21.10
C GLU A 139 31.49 10.17 -20.90
N SER A 140 31.16 9.10 -21.62
CA SER A 140 29.90 8.37 -21.49
C SER A 140 29.71 7.69 -20.13
N ILE A 141 30.77 7.11 -19.55
CA ILE A 141 30.72 6.46 -18.24
C ILE A 141 30.58 7.52 -17.14
N GLN A 142 31.33 8.63 -17.24
CA GLN A 142 31.20 9.73 -16.28
C GLN A 142 29.81 10.38 -16.34
N CYS A 143 29.26 10.57 -17.55
CA CYS A 143 27.90 11.06 -17.74
C CYS A 143 26.88 10.11 -17.10
N ALA A 144 27.00 8.80 -17.37
CA ALA A 144 26.12 7.77 -16.80
C ALA A 144 26.18 7.73 -15.26
N LEU A 145 27.37 7.90 -14.66
CA LEU A 145 27.56 7.99 -13.21
C LEU A 145 26.92 9.25 -12.62
N ARG A 146 27.00 10.39 -13.32
CA ARG A 146 26.35 11.64 -12.89
C ARG A 146 24.84 11.50 -12.88
N ILE A 147 24.24 10.98 -13.95
CA ILE A 147 22.79 10.73 -14.02
C ILE A 147 22.35 9.79 -12.90
N LYS A 148 23.14 8.74 -12.63
CA LYS A 148 22.87 7.83 -11.51
C LYS A 148 22.98 8.52 -10.16
N ALA A 149 23.92 9.45 -9.97
CA ALA A 149 24.03 10.23 -8.73
C ALA A 149 22.82 11.16 -8.52
N GLU A 150 22.18 11.57 -9.60
CA GLU A 150 20.94 12.34 -9.58
C GLU A 150 19.67 11.47 -9.43
N CYS A 151 19.78 10.13 -9.47
CA CYS A 151 18.64 9.26 -9.24
C CYS A 151 18.03 9.51 -7.85
N PRO A 152 16.69 9.68 -7.76
CA PRO A 152 16.04 9.91 -6.49
C PRO A 152 16.16 8.68 -5.60
N LEU A 153 16.21 8.90 -4.28
CA LEU A 153 16.10 7.80 -3.32
C LEU A 153 14.73 7.14 -3.51
N LEU A 154 14.72 5.83 -3.77
CA LEU A 154 13.48 5.09 -3.95
C LEU A 154 12.72 5.01 -2.62
N GLN A 155 11.46 5.40 -2.65
CA GLN A 155 10.59 5.31 -1.50
C GLN A 155 10.06 3.88 -1.31
N SER A 156 9.85 3.49 -0.07
CA SER A 156 9.13 2.26 0.24
C SER A 156 7.65 2.59 0.45
N PRO A 157 6.72 1.85 -0.17
CA PRO A 157 5.30 2.07 0.03
C PRO A 157 4.93 1.87 1.50
N LYS A 158 4.07 2.74 2.04
CA LYS A 158 3.52 2.54 3.37
C LYS A 158 2.67 1.28 3.35
N GLY A 159 2.97 0.34 4.24
CA GLY A 159 2.13 -0.84 4.41
C GLY A 159 0.75 -0.46 4.93
N LEU A 160 -0.20 -1.40 4.83
CA LEU A 160 -1.52 -1.25 5.45
C LEU A 160 -1.40 -1.02 6.95
N GLY A 161 -2.04 0.02 7.48
CA GLY A 161 -2.13 0.25 8.92
C GLY A 161 -2.91 -0.84 9.66
N ALA A 162 -2.81 -0.80 10.99
CA ALA A 162 -3.33 -1.85 11.89
C ALA A 162 -4.83 -2.12 11.71
N GLU A 163 -5.62 -1.08 11.43
CA GLU A 163 -7.07 -1.23 11.22
C GLU A 163 -7.38 -2.02 9.93
N CYS A 164 -6.65 -1.75 8.85
CA CYS A 164 -6.78 -2.49 7.60
C CYS A 164 -6.28 -3.93 7.72
N GLN A 165 -5.20 -4.16 8.47
CA GLN A 165 -4.70 -5.51 8.76
C GLN A 165 -5.72 -6.33 9.58
N MET A 166 -6.35 -5.72 10.58
CA MET A 166 -7.44 -6.34 11.34
C MET A 166 -8.59 -6.77 10.42
N VAL A 167 -8.97 -5.93 9.45
CA VAL A 167 -10.01 -6.28 8.46
C VAL A 167 -9.61 -7.52 7.64
N LEU A 168 -8.37 -7.60 7.18
CA LEU A 168 -7.86 -8.77 6.45
C LEU A 168 -7.87 -10.05 7.31
N GLN A 169 -7.53 -9.96 8.59
CA GLN A 169 -7.59 -11.09 9.52
C GLN A 169 -9.03 -11.58 9.72
N ILE A 170 -9.99 -10.65 9.88
CA ILE A 170 -11.41 -10.99 10.00
C ILE A 170 -11.90 -11.66 8.72
N GLN A 171 -11.53 -11.17 7.53
CA GLN A 171 -11.86 -11.84 6.28
C GLN A 171 -11.29 -13.26 6.21
N GLN A 172 -10.08 -13.49 6.72
CA GLN A 172 -9.44 -14.80 6.75
C GLN A 172 -10.20 -15.75 7.68
N GLN A 173 -10.53 -15.31 8.89
CA GLN A 173 -11.35 -16.07 9.86
C GLN A 173 -12.74 -16.40 9.31
N LEU A 174 -13.38 -15.44 8.63
CA LEU A 174 -14.70 -15.66 8.03
C LEU A 174 -14.66 -16.64 6.86
N LYS A 175 -13.52 -16.83 6.19
CA LYS A 175 -13.39 -17.80 5.09
C LYS A 175 -13.12 -19.23 5.56
N ASP A 176 -12.57 -19.40 6.76
CA ASP A 176 -12.27 -20.71 7.32
C ASP A 176 -13.50 -21.31 8.02
N PRO A 177 -14.09 -22.40 7.49
CA PRO A 177 -15.25 -23.04 8.10
C PRO A 177 -14.96 -23.64 9.48
N ALA A 178 -13.71 -24.03 9.79
CA ALA A 178 -13.34 -24.59 11.08
C ALA A 178 -13.24 -23.52 12.19
N LEU A 179 -12.88 -22.28 11.81
CA LEU A 179 -12.85 -21.15 12.75
C LEU A 179 -14.25 -20.58 13.02
N ARG A 180 -15.21 -20.74 12.09
CA ARG A 180 -16.61 -20.34 12.30
C ARG A 180 -17.28 -21.07 13.47
N THR A 181 -16.87 -22.30 13.76
CA THR A 181 -17.39 -23.10 14.88
C THR A 181 -16.79 -22.72 16.24
N MET A 182 -15.66 -22.02 16.27
CA MET A 182 -15.00 -21.59 17.51
C MET A 182 -15.40 -20.20 17.99
N ILE A 183 -16.13 -19.42 17.19
CA ILE A 183 -16.76 -18.19 17.67
C ILE A 183 -17.94 -18.62 18.56
N PRO A 184 -17.86 -18.45 19.89
CA PRO A 184 -18.87 -18.97 20.79
C PRO A 184 -20.21 -18.30 20.48
N GLN A 185 -21.17 -19.07 19.98
CA GLN A 185 -22.53 -18.59 19.72
C GLN A 185 -23.30 -18.20 21.01
N GLY A 186 -22.64 -18.27 22.17
CA GLY A 186 -23.22 -17.94 23.49
C GLY A 186 -22.40 -16.97 24.34
N GLY A 187 -21.35 -16.33 23.80
CA GLY A 187 -20.73 -15.19 24.49
C GLY A 187 -21.66 -13.97 24.47
N PRO A 188 -21.61 -13.03 25.44
CA PRO A 188 -22.45 -11.84 25.43
C PRO A 188 -22.37 -11.15 24.06
N ALA A 189 -23.52 -11.05 23.40
CA ALA A 189 -23.66 -10.54 22.04
C ALA A 189 -23.14 -9.10 21.95
N GLY A 190 -21.90 -8.93 21.51
CA GLY A 190 -21.24 -7.62 21.41
C GLY A 190 -19.79 -7.64 20.92
N PHE A 191 -19.05 -8.74 21.08
CA PHE A 191 -17.64 -8.81 20.68
C PHE A 191 -17.45 -9.48 19.31
N LEU A 192 -18.05 -8.92 18.26
CA LEU A 192 -17.83 -9.38 16.87
C LEU A 192 -16.49 -8.93 16.26
N TYR A 193 -15.73 -8.10 16.99
CA TYR A 193 -14.42 -7.64 16.57
C TYR A 193 -13.41 -7.94 17.68
N PRO A 194 -12.39 -8.79 17.43
CA PRO A 194 -11.28 -8.91 18.36
C PRO A 194 -10.65 -7.53 18.51
N LYS A 195 -10.51 -7.09 19.77
CA LYS A 195 -9.90 -5.81 20.09
C LYS A 195 -8.43 -5.87 19.63
N PRO A 196 -7.97 -4.99 18.73
CA PRO A 196 -6.56 -4.99 18.33
C PRO A 196 -5.70 -4.73 19.58
N GLY A 197 -4.80 -5.67 19.88
CA GLY A 197 -3.88 -5.61 21.03
C GLY A 197 -4.17 -6.55 22.22
N SER A 198 -5.20 -7.42 22.17
CA SER A 198 -5.51 -8.34 23.27
C SER A 198 -4.92 -9.75 23.16
N ALA A 199 -3.98 -9.99 22.23
CA ALA A 199 -3.26 -11.27 22.17
C ALA A 199 -2.04 -11.19 23.11
N ASN A 200 -2.07 -12.03 24.15
CA ASN A 200 -1.04 -12.24 25.20
C ASN A 200 -1.20 -11.40 26.46
N ASP A 201 -2.18 -11.78 27.29
CA ASP A 201 -1.96 -11.77 28.73
C ASP A 201 -2.73 -12.94 29.36
N MET A 202 -2.13 -14.13 29.30
CA MET A 202 -2.52 -15.26 30.15
C MET A 202 -1.82 -15.10 31.49
N THR A 203 -2.34 -14.22 32.34
CA THR A 203 -2.01 -14.22 33.77
C THR A 203 -3.16 -14.90 34.53
N PRO A 204 -2.89 -15.97 35.29
CA PRO A 204 -3.93 -16.66 36.03
C PRO A 204 -4.40 -15.80 37.20
N SER A 205 -5.71 -15.67 37.31
CA SER A 205 -6.44 -15.00 38.37
C SER A 205 -6.25 -15.73 39.70
N SER A 206 -5.72 -15.03 40.70
CA SER A 206 -5.87 -15.38 42.11
C SER A 206 -6.84 -14.39 42.76
N ASN A 207 -8.00 -14.91 43.14
CA ASN A 207 -8.93 -14.30 44.09
C ASN A 207 -8.19 -13.91 45.38
N ASP A 208 -8.39 -12.69 45.87
CA ASP A 208 -8.64 -12.54 47.30
C ASP A 208 -9.55 -11.34 47.63
N LYS A 209 -10.45 -11.59 48.57
CA LYS A 209 -11.44 -10.63 49.10
C LYS A 209 -10.72 -9.67 50.06
N SER A 210 -11.12 -8.39 50.10
CA SER A 210 -11.53 -7.70 51.35
C SER A 210 -11.80 -6.20 51.17
N GLN A 211 -12.97 -5.81 51.67
CA GLN A 211 -13.27 -4.60 52.44
C GLN A 211 -13.07 -3.20 51.82
N ALA A 212 -14.22 -2.51 51.72
CA ALA A 212 -14.33 -1.06 51.69
C ALA A 212 -13.88 -0.42 53.03
N PRO A 213 -13.50 0.86 53.01
CA PRO A 213 -14.33 1.80 53.78
C PRO A 213 -14.58 3.18 53.13
N ARG A 214 -15.83 3.63 53.30
CA ARG A 214 -16.33 5.00 53.58
C ARG A 214 -15.56 6.21 53.04
N VAL A 215 -16.21 6.92 52.11
CA VAL A 215 -15.99 8.34 51.78
C VAL A 215 -16.73 9.21 52.80
N PRO A 216 -16.14 10.27 53.38
CA PRO A 216 -16.88 11.27 54.13
C PRO A 216 -17.50 12.32 53.22
N ALA A 217 -18.71 12.72 53.58
CA ALA A 217 -19.51 13.75 52.92
C ALA A 217 -18.86 15.15 53.03
N VAL A 218 -18.87 15.89 51.92
CA VAL A 218 -18.67 17.35 51.89
C VAL A 218 -19.90 17.97 51.24
N ALA A 219 -20.46 18.96 51.94
CA ALA A 219 -21.66 19.72 51.62
C ALA A 219 -21.42 20.77 50.49
N PRO A 220 -22.47 21.40 49.94
CA PRO A 220 -22.46 21.97 48.60
C PRO A 220 -21.97 23.42 48.57
N LEU A 221 -21.14 23.75 47.57
CA LEU A 221 -20.84 25.13 47.22
C LEU A 221 -21.71 25.60 46.05
N SER A 222 -22.53 26.59 46.38
CA SER A 222 -23.23 27.53 45.51
C SER A 222 -22.29 28.15 44.46
N ALA A 223 -22.67 28.06 43.18
CA ALA A 223 -22.21 28.95 42.13
C ALA A 223 -23.31 29.09 41.07
N GLY A 224 -23.61 30.35 40.72
CA GLY A 224 -24.82 30.79 40.02
C GLY A 224 -24.92 30.47 38.52
N PRO A 225 -25.86 31.15 37.82
CA PRO A 225 -26.32 30.76 36.50
C PRO A 225 -25.33 31.15 35.40
N VAL A 226 -24.78 30.16 34.69
CA VAL A 226 -24.03 30.40 33.47
C VAL A 226 -25.02 30.61 32.32
N ARG A 227 -25.13 31.87 31.89
CA ARG A 227 -25.73 32.29 30.63
C ARG A 227 -25.10 31.51 29.47
N ALA A 228 -25.94 30.85 28.67
CA ALA A 228 -25.59 30.40 27.34
C ALA A 228 -25.40 31.63 26.44
N GLN A 229 -24.15 31.90 26.03
CA GLN A 229 -23.89 32.76 24.88
C GLN A 229 -23.83 31.88 23.64
N VAL A 230 -24.83 32.11 22.77
CA VAL A 230 -24.84 31.71 21.38
C VAL A 230 -23.76 32.52 20.67
N ALA A 231 -22.66 31.88 20.30
CA ALA A 231 -21.75 32.42 19.31
C ALA A 231 -22.14 31.84 17.94
N GLN A 232 -22.82 32.67 17.15
CA GLN A 232 -22.90 32.51 15.70
C GLN A 232 -21.48 32.60 15.13
N ALA A 233 -21.05 31.55 14.47
CA ALA A 233 -20.00 31.61 13.46
C ALA A 233 -20.60 31.05 12.17
N ASP A 234 -21.17 31.97 11.39
CA ASP A 234 -21.40 31.79 9.96
C ASP A 234 -20.05 31.53 9.29
N LEU A 235 -19.89 30.36 8.68
CA LEU A 235 -18.98 30.10 7.54
C LEU A 235 -19.14 28.63 7.09
N PHE A 236 -20.29 28.32 6.50
CA PHE A 236 -20.38 27.27 5.47
C PHE A 236 -21.09 27.87 4.26
N GLY A 237 -20.29 28.47 3.39
CA GLY A 237 -20.67 28.74 2.02
C GLY A 237 -21.01 27.42 1.33
N GLY A 238 -22.10 27.43 0.56
CA GLY A 238 -22.64 26.26 -0.11
C GLY A 238 -21.62 25.59 -1.03
N CYS A 239 -21.50 24.28 -0.91
CA CYS A 239 -21.00 23.45 -1.99
C CYS A 239 -22.06 23.42 -3.11
N PRO A 240 -21.75 23.87 -4.34
CA PRO A 240 -22.61 23.59 -5.47
C PRO A 240 -22.57 22.10 -5.76
N SER A 241 -23.75 21.47 -5.84
CA SER A 241 -23.89 20.11 -6.32
C SER A 241 -23.54 20.08 -7.82
N MET A 242 -22.32 19.64 -8.14
CA MET A 242 -21.99 19.18 -9.49
C MET A 242 -22.68 17.83 -9.73
N GLY A 243 -23.88 17.90 -10.31
CA GLY A 243 -24.54 16.74 -10.89
C GLY A 243 -23.78 16.29 -12.12
N TYR A 244 -22.97 15.24 -11.98
CA TYR A 244 -22.45 14.52 -13.12
C TYR A 244 -23.53 13.58 -13.66
N SER A 245 -24.24 14.06 -14.68
CA SER A 245 -25.00 13.20 -15.60
C SER A 245 -23.99 12.41 -16.43
N ILE A 246 -23.84 11.11 -16.16
CA ILE A 246 -23.07 10.21 -17.01
C ILE A 246 -23.98 9.87 -18.21
N GLN A 247 -24.01 10.73 -19.21
CA GLN A 247 -24.35 10.33 -20.57
C GLN A 247 -23.09 9.71 -21.19
N GLY A 248 -23.19 8.43 -21.54
CA GLY A 248 -22.13 7.68 -22.17
C GLY A 248 -21.81 8.26 -23.56
N THR A 249 -20.64 8.87 -23.65
CA THR A 249 -19.98 9.14 -24.93
C THR A 249 -18.84 8.15 -25.06
N VAL A 250 -19.00 7.20 -25.98
CA VAL A 250 -17.94 6.27 -26.40
C VAL A 250 -16.85 7.11 -27.06
N MET A 251 -15.76 7.38 -26.34
CA MET A 251 -14.54 7.92 -26.93
C MET A 251 -13.82 6.79 -27.69
N GLN A 252 -13.99 6.76 -29.01
CA GLN A 252 -13.06 6.08 -29.89
C GLN A 252 -11.77 6.89 -29.94
N TYR A 253 -10.71 6.37 -29.32
CA TYR A 253 -9.35 6.86 -29.52
C TYR A 253 -8.77 6.23 -30.79
N PRO A 254 -8.41 7.00 -31.83
CA PRO A 254 -7.60 6.46 -32.92
C PRO A 254 -6.16 6.35 -32.44
N TYR A 255 -5.75 5.15 -32.03
CA TYR A 255 -4.32 4.80 -31.95
C TYR A 255 -3.79 4.61 -33.38
N GLN A 256 -3.28 5.67 -33.99
CA GLN A 256 -2.32 5.57 -35.09
C GLN A 256 -0.92 5.82 -34.53
N TYR A 257 -0.27 4.76 -34.03
CA TYR A 257 1.18 4.73 -33.94
C TYR A 257 1.73 4.11 -35.23
N GLY A 258 2.04 4.98 -36.19
CA GLY A 258 2.89 4.63 -37.32
C GLY A 258 4.34 4.59 -36.84
N TYR A 259 4.95 3.40 -36.84
CA TYR A 259 6.40 3.27 -36.79
C TYR A 259 6.96 3.56 -38.20
N PRO A 260 7.87 4.53 -38.39
CA PRO A 260 8.67 4.56 -39.59
C PRO A 260 9.66 3.39 -39.53
N VAL A 261 9.45 2.42 -40.42
CA VAL A 261 10.43 1.38 -40.74
C VAL A 261 11.65 2.08 -41.34
N LEU A 262 12.77 2.05 -40.62
CA LEU A 262 14.10 2.36 -41.15
C LEU A 262 14.45 1.32 -42.22
N ALA A 263 14.09 1.59 -43.47
CA ALA A 263 14.64 0.94 -44.63
C ALA A 263 15.83 1.75 -45.11
N HIS A 264 17.04 1.43 -44.66
CA HIS A 264 18.29 1.70 -45.38
C HIS A 264 19.43 0.95 -44.70
N LEU A 265 19.85 -0.17 -45.30
CA LEU A 265 21.23 -0.67 -45.33
C LEU A 265 21.24 -1.90 -46.24
N ASN A 266 21.38 -1.65 -47.54
CA ASN A 266 21.94 -2.57 -48.53
C ASN A 266 22.31 -1.73 -49.75
N ALA A 267 23.55 -1.24 -49.74
CA ALA A 267 24.37 -0.89 -50.89
C ALA A 267 25.82 -0.81 -50.39
#